data_AF-A0A3A9ENN4-F1
#
_entry.id   AF-A0A3A9ENN4-F1
#
_cell.length_a   1.000
_cell.length_b   1.000
_cell.length_c   1.000
_cell.angle_alpha   90.00
_cell.angle_beta   90.00
_cell.angle_gamma   90.00
#
_symmetry.space_group_name_H-M   'P 1'
#
loop_
_entity.id
_entity.type
_entity.pdbx_description
1 polymer ?
#
loop_
_entity_poly.entity_id
_entity_poly.type
_entity_poly.pdbx_seq_one_letter_code
_entity_poly.pdbx_strand_id
1 'polypeptide(L)'
;MAQKMNAKCSICGTAYHVCSTCKSTKTLTPWRTIADTIDCYKIFTVVKQYTNKEITKDKAKEMLEKAVMPKELEPHIKAVVDEIMSNKTKSEKLAEKAEAKTKNNSEQ
;
A
#
# COMPACT_ATOMS: atom_id res chain seq x y z
N MET A 1 27.77 -4.61 -8.10
CA MET A 1 26.82 -5.52 -8.78
C MET A 1 25.51 -4.76 -8.97
N ALA A 2 25.18 -4.37 -10.20
CA ALA A 2 23.95 -3.62 -10.48
C ALA A 2 22.75 -4.58 -10.36
N GLN A 3 22.04 -4.47 -9.23
CA GLN A 3 20.81 -5.23 -8.99
C GLN A 3 19.77 -4.79 -10.02
N LYS A 4 19.28 -5.73 -10.83
CA LYS A 4 18.28 -5.44 -11.89
C LYS A 4 16.93 -5.20 -11.22
N MET A 5 16.36 -4.02 -11.38
CA MET A 5 15.04 -3.69 -10.84
C MET A 5 14.01 -4.72 -11.32
N ASN A 6 13.32 -5.35 -10.37
CA ASN A 6 12.44 -6.49 -10.62
C ASN A 6 11.03 -6.32 -10.02
N ALA A 7 10.78 -5.18 -9.38
CA ALA A 7 9.48 -4.80 -8.82
C ALA A 7 9.23 -3.30 -9.03
N LYS A 8 7.96 -2.91 -8.95
CA LYS A 8 7.49 -1.53 -9.03
C LYS A 8 6.65 -1.23 -7.78
N CYS A 9 6.91 -0.11 -7.11
CA CYS A 9 6.16 0.27 -5.92
C CYS A 9 4.73 0.63 -6.32
N SER A 10 3.72 0.07 -5.65
CA SER A 10 2.31 0.38 -5.93
C SER A 10 1.90 1.79 -5.50
N ILE A 11 2.74 2.48 -4.72
CA ILE A 11 2.45 3.78 -4.14
C ILE A 11 3.13 4.90 -4.92
N CYS A 12 4.44 4.82 -5.11
CA CYS A 12 5.19 5.84 -5.83
C CYS A 12 5.50 5.49 -7.29
N GLY A 13 5.27 4.24 -7.69
CA GLY A 13 5.58 3.76 -9.04
C GLY A 13 7.08 3.59 -9.30
N THR A 14 7.95 3.85 -8.34
CA THR A 14 9.40 3.69 -8.49
C THR A 14 9.76 2.23 -8.68
N ALA A 15 10.60 1.95 -9.66
CA ALA A 15 11.17 0.62 -9.88
C ALA A 15 12.26 0.36 -8.83
N TYR A 16 12.18 -0.78 -8.14
CA TYR A 16 13.09 -1.15 -7.07
C TYR A 16 13.50 -2.62 -7.16
N HIS A 17 14.52 -2.98 -6.38
CA HIS A 17 15.01 -4.34 -6.32
C HIS A 17 14.50 -5.07 -5.08
N VAL A 18 13.77 -6.15 -5.33
CA VAL A 18 13.26 -7.07 -4.33
C VAL A 18 14.14 -8.31 -4.31
N CYS A 19 14.55 -8.71 -3.11
CA CYS A 19 15.38 -9.87 -2.91
C CYS A 19 14.67 -11.16 -3.35
N SER A 20 15.39 -12.14 -3.89
CA SER A 20 14.81 -13.42 -4.33
C SER A 20 14.06 -14.14 -3.20
N THR A 21 14.54 -14.03 -1.97
CA THR A 21 13.86 -14.53 -0.75
C THR A 21 12.52 -13.84 -0.55
N CYS A 22 12.50 -12.51 -0.63
CA CYS A 22 11.32 -11.66 -0.50
C CYS A 22 10.26 -12.01 -1.57
N LYS A 23 10.69 -12.42 -2.77
CA LYS A 23 9.82 -12.83 -3.87
C LYS A 23 9.36 -14.29 -3.76
N SER A 24 10.13 -15.16 -3.13
CA SER A 24 9.88 -16.61 -3.06
C SER A 24 9.10 -17.03 -1.81
N THR A 25 9.07 -16.19 -0.77
CA THR A 25 8.27 -16.42 0.44
C THR A 25 6.77 -16.35 0.10
N LYS A 26 6.10 -17.51 0.10
CA LYS A 26 4.64 -17.64 -0.11
C LYS A 26 3.84 -17.69 1.20
N THR A 27 4.52 -17.88 2.34
CA THR A 27 3.88 -18.03 3.66
C THR A 27 3.38 -16.70 4.21
N LEU A 28 4.09 -15.61 3.96
CA LEU A 28 3.72 -14.25 4.33
C LEU A 28 4.06 -13.34 3.16
N THR A 29 3.12 -12.49 2.72
CA THR A 29 3.42 -11.50 1.67
C THR A 29 4.19 -10.35 2.31
N PRO A 30 5.51 -10.22 2.06
CA PRO A 30 6.30 -9.19 2.72
C PRO A 30 5.91 -7.81 2.16
N TRP A 31 5.83 -6.79 3.00
CA TRP A 31 5.53 -5.42 2.57
C TRP A 31 6.47 -4.92 1.46
N ARG A 32 7.70 -5.42 1.45
CA ARG A 32 8.73 -5.19 0.42
C ARG A 32 8.41 -5.71 -0.98
N THR A 33 7.32 -6.44 -1.21
CA THR A 33 6.87 -6.75 -2.59
C THR A 33 5.84 -5.76 -3.10
N ILE A 34 5.26 -4.97 -2.20
CA ILE A 34 4.20 -3.98 -2.49
C ILE A 34 4.80 -2.58 -2.57
N ALA A 35 5.72 -2.27 -1.66
CA ALA A 35 6.30 -0.95 -1.50
C ALA A 35 7.82 -1.02 -1.30
N ASP A 36 8.53 -0.04 -1.84
CA ASP A 36 9.98 0.10 -1.68
C ASP A 36 10.34 0.52 -0.23
N THR A 37 9.60 1.48 0.32
CA THR A 37 9.80 2.01 1.68
C THR A 37 8.65 1.67 2.62
N ILE A 38 8.96 1.66 3.93
CA ILE A 38 7.96 1.47 4.99
C ILE A 38 6.89 2.55 4.92
N ASP A 39 7.26 3.79 4.62
CA ASP A 39 6.30 4.90 4.52
C ASP A 39 5.34 4.72 3.36
N CYS A 40 5.82 4.25 2.21
CA CYS A 40 4.94 3.83 1.12
C CYS A 40 3.98 2.72 1.59
N TYR A 41 4.47 1.70 2.30
CA TYR A 41 3.60 0.65 2.81
C TYR A 41 2.55 1.14 3.83
N LYS A 42 2.91 2.10 4.69
CA LYS A 42 1.96 2.75 5.62
C LYS A 42 0.86 3.46 4.85
N ILE A 43 1.22 4.26 3.83
CA ILE A 43 0.24 4.95 2.98
C ILE A 43 -0.68 3.94 2.31
N PHE A 44 -0.13 2.86 1.75
CA PHE A 44 -0.91 1.76 1.17
C PHE A 44 -1.92 1.20 2.17
N THR A 45 -1.46 0.92 3.38
CA THR A 45 -2.29 0.32 4.43
C THR A 45 -3.38 1.29 4.89
N VAL A 46 -3.07 2.59 5.02
CA VAL A 46 -4.06 3.63 5.36
C VAL A 46 -5.10 3.75 4.26
N VAL A 47 -4.68 3.85 3.00
CA VAL A 47 -5.59 3.94 1.85
C VAL A 47 -6.47 2.70 1.77
N LYS A 48 -5.90 1.51 1.96
CA LYS A 48 -6.65 0.24 1.97
C LYS A 48 -7.65 0.19 3.11
N GLN A 49 -7.25 0.51 4.35
CA GLN A 49 -8.15 0.52 5.50
C GLN A 49 -9.25 1.60 5.36
N TYR A 50 -8.91 2.77 4.84
CA TYR A 50 -9.88 3.83 4.58
C TYR A 50 -10.91 3.41 3.51
N THR A 51 -10.44 2.81 2.42
CA THR A 51 -11.29 2.25 1.35
C THR A 51 -12.19 1.13 1.89
N ASN A 52 -11.65 0.29 2.79
CA ASN A 52 -12.39 -0.76 3.48
C ASN A 52 -13.31 -0.25 4.60
N LYS A 53 -13.30 1.07 4.89
CA LYS A 53 -14.02 1.69 6.02
C LYS A 53 -13.62 1.11 7.39
N GLU A 54 -12.43 0.56 7.52
CA GLU A 54 -11.86 0.05 8.79
C GLU A 54 -11.39 1.20 9.69
N ILE A 55 -11.00 2.32 9.10
CA ILE A 55 -10.57 3.53 9.82
C ILE A 55 -11.36 4.76 9.36
N THR A 56 -11.49 5.73 10.26
CA THR A 56 -12.10 7.03 9.94
C THR A 56 -11.13 7.94 9.19
N LYS A 57 -11.67 8.94 8.49
CA LYS A 57 -10.88 9.97 7.79
C LYS A 57 -9.90 10.67 8.71
N ASP A 58 -10.31 10.98 9.94
CA ASP A 58 -9.47 11.62 10.96
C ASP A 58 -8.25 10.75 11.30
N LYS A 59 -8.46 9.45 11.53
CA LYS A 59 -7.37 8.51 11.79
C LYS A 59 -6.46 8.32 10.59
N ALA A 60 -7.04 8.24 9.39
CA ALA A 60 -6.29 8.13 8.15
C ALA A 60 -5.40 9.38 7.93
N LYS A 61 -5.92 10.57 8.22
CA LYS A 61 -5.18 11.82 8.16
C LYS A 61 -4.03 11.85 9.16
N GLU A 62 -4.26 11.50 10.43
CA GLU A 62 -3.22 11.45 11.46
C GLU A 62 -2.07 10.50 11.06
N MET A 63 -2.40 9.36 10.45
CA MET A 63 -1.41 8.39 9.97
C MET A 63 -0.65 8.89 8.74
N LEU A 64 -1.33 9.60 7.82
CA LEU A 64 -0.70 10.21 6.65
C LEU A 64 0.21 11.39 7.04
N GLU A 65 -0.17 12.20 8.03
CA GLU A 65 0.66 13.31 8.54
C GLU A 65 1.94 12.80 9.22
N LYS A 66 1.89 11.61 9.82
CA LYS A 66 3.06 10.93 10.41
C LYS A 66 3.92 10.19 9.38
N ALA A 67 3.42 9.99 8.16
CA ALA A 67 4.13 9.28 7.11
C ALA A 67 4.84 10.26 6.16
N VAL A 68 6.04 9.90 5.70
CA VAL A 68 6.73 10.70 4.68
C VAL A 68 6.09 10.46 3.33
N MET A 69 5.41 11.47 2.78
CA MET A 69 4.86 11.40 1.44
C MET A 69 5.99 11.36 0.40
N PRO A 70 6.03 10.34 -0.47
CA PRO A 70 6.97 10.35 -1.58
C PRO A 70 6.64 11.48 -2.56
N LYS A 71 7.66 11.99 -3.27
CA LYS A 71 7.52 13.05 -4.28
C LYS A 71 6.60 12.65 -5.43
N GLU A 72 6.63 11.37 -5.80
CA GLU A 72 5.80 10.78 -6.83
C GLU A 72 4.84 9.81 -6.16
N LEU A 73 3.55 10.00 -6.41
CA LEU A 73 2.47 9.12 -5.98
C LEU A 73 1.70 8.72 -7.24
N GLU A 74 1.32 7.45 -7.33
CA GLU A 74 0.43 6.98 -8.38
C GLU A 74 -0.90 7.76 -8.30
N PRO A 75 -1.48 8.15 -9.45
CA PRO A 75 -2.60 9.10 -9.49
C PRO A 75 -3.83 8.60 -8.73
N HIS A 76 -4.08 7.28 -8.75
CA HIS A 76 -5.20 6.67 -8.03
C HIS A 76 -5.02 6.74 -6.50
N ILE A 77 -3.79 6.57 -6.00
CA ILE A 77 -3.46 6.71 -4.57
C ILE A 77 -3.50 8.16 -4.16
N LYS A 78 -2.91 9.03 -4.97
CA LYS A 78 -2.90 10.48 -4.74
C LYS A 78 -4.31 11.02 -4.61
N ALA A 79 -5.25 10.56 -5.45
CA ALA A 79 -6.66 10.97 -5.37
C ALA A 79 -7.30 10.62 -4.03
N VAL A 80 -7.10 9.40 -3.51
CA VAL A 80 -7.65 8.97 -2.21
C VAL A 80 -6.98 9.72 -1.06
N VAL A 81 -5.66 9.89 -1.12
CA VAL A 81 -4.91 10.64 -0.11
C VAL A 81 -5.34 12.11 -0.07
N ASP A 82 -5.53 12.74 -1.24
CA ASP A 82 -6.05 14.10 -1.35
C ASP A 82 -7.48 14.18 -0.81
N GLU A 83 -8.33 13.18 -1.09
CA GLU A 83 -9.68 13.09 -0.50
C GLU A 83 -9.65 12.98 1.03
N ILE A 84 -8.71 12.21 1.60
CA ILE A 84 -8.55 12.09 3.06
C ILE A 84 -8.04 13.42 3.66
N MET A 85 -7.12 14.10 2.98
CA MET A 85 -6.56 15.38 3.41
C MET A 85 -7.54 16.55 3.22
N SER A 86 -8.38 16.50 2.19
CA SER A 86 -9.29 17.58 1.76
C SER A 86 -10.66 17.41 2.40
N ASN A 87 -11.12 18.38 3.17
CA ASN A 87 -12.27 18.27 4.09
C ASN A 87 -13.67 18.09 3.44
N LYS A 88 -13.78 17.77 2.14
CA LYS A 88 -15.08 17.55 1.47
C LYS A 88 -15.52 16.08 1.58
N THR A 89 -16.57 15.87 2.34
CA THR A 89 -17.34 14.62 2.41
C THR A 89 -17.85 14.23 1.02
N LYS A 90 -17.32 13.16 0.43
CA LYS A 90 -18.02 12.32 -0.55
C LYS A 90 -17.52 10.89 -0.39
N SER A 91 -18.18 10.17 0.51
CA SER A 91 -18.20 8.70 0.48
C SER A 91 -18.73 8.22 -0.88
N GLU A 92 -18.30 7.01 -1.25
CA GLU A 92 -18.88 6.11 -2.25
C GLU A 92 -18.26 6.17 -3.66
N LYS A 93 -17.29 5.27 -3.93
CA LYS A 93 -17.51 4.02 -4.69
C LYS A 93 -16.19 3.53 -5.33
N LEU A 94 -15.52 2.54 -4.71
CA LEU A 94 -14.71 1.55 -5.43
C LEU A 94 -14.48 0.28 -4.59
N ALA A 95 -15.57 -0.40 -4.24
CA ALA A 95 -15.51 -1.82 -3.94
C ALA A 95 -15.75 -2.56 -5.27
N GLU A 96 -14.70 -3.10 -5.88
CA GLU A 96 -14.70 -4.48 -6.39
C GLU A 96 -13.28 -4.93 -6.81
N LYS A 97 -12.86 -6.07 -6.23
CA LYS A 97 -11.73 -6.95 -6.57
C LYS A 97 -10.31 -6.57 -6.14
N ALA A 98 -9.94 -7.01 -4.94
CA ALA A 98 -8.77 -7.89 -4.75
C ALA A 98 -8.84 -8.63 -3.40
N GLU A 99 -9.87 -9.45 -3.19
CA GLU A 99 -9.80 -10.55 -2.22
C GLU A 99 -9.77 -11.88 -2.99
N ALA A 100 -8.58 -12.47 -3.11
CA ALA A 100 -8.36 -13.92 -3.22
C ALA A 100 -6.85 -14.18 -3.29
N LYS A 101 -6.22 -15.16 -2.65
CA LYS A 101 -6.48 -16.20 -1.62
C LYS A 101 -5.04 -16.70 -1.32
N THR A 102 -4.65 -17.09 -0.12
CA THR A 102 -4.93 -18.44 0.38
C THR A 102 -4.43 -18.54 1.82
N LYS A 103 -5.35 -18.99 2.68
CA LYS A 103 -5.10 -19.56 3.99
C LYS A 103 -4.47 -20.96 3.84
N ASN A 104 -3.59 -21.33 4.76
CA ASN A 104 -3.70 -22.53 5.62
C ASN A 104 -2.55 -23.59 5.60
N ASN A 105 -2.38 -24.18 6.80
CA ASN A 105 -1.66 -25.39 7.26
C ASN A 105 -0.15 -25.29 7.49
N SER A 106 0.41 -25.44 8.70
CA SER A 106 0.31 -26.49 9.75
C SER A 106 0.86 -27.85 9.33
N GLU A 107 1.68 -28.42 10.23
CA GLU A 107 2.48 -29.67 10.19
C GLU A 107 3.71 -29.64 9.24
N GLN A 108 4.94 -29.82 9.72
CA GLN A 108 5.46 -30.94 10.52
C GLN A 108 6.65 -30.55 11.41
#